data_AF-A0A2S8BQS8-F1
#
_entry.id   AF-A0A2S8BQS8-F1
#
_cell.length_a   1.000
_cell.length_b   1.000
_cell.length_c   1.000
_cell.angle_alpha   90.00
_cell.angle_beta   90.00
_cell.angle_gamma   90.00
#
_symmetry.space_group_name_H-M   'P 1'
#
loop_
_entity.id
_entity.type
_entity.pdbx_description
1 polymer ?
#
loop_
_entity_poly.entity_id
_entity_poly.type
_entity_poly.pdbx_seq_one_letter_code
_entity_poly.pdbx_strand_id
1 'polypeptide(L)'
;MSPLLSVTDLTVTFPTDTERVAAVRGISYHVDPGEVVAMVGESGSGKSAAAMAVMGLLPEYAAVSGSVQLHGAELLGLGGDAASLLQTIPLRGSIPGGVPTDPTIYRFYEMLQVYGTTLKALIHEQFGDGIISAINFRLDVRKVPDPQGGQRAVITLDGKYLPAEPF
;
A
#
# COMPACT_ATOMS: atom_id res chain seq x y z
N MET A 1 -6.46 14.77 -17.37
CA MET A 1 -5.73 13.95 -16.38
C MET A 1 -6.03 12.50 -16.70
N SER A 2 -5.11 11.57 -16.43
CA SER A 2 -5.39 10.14 -16.60
C SER A 2 -6.10 9.60 -15.36
N PRO A 3 -7.12 8.73 -15.51
CA PRO A 3 -7.81 8.15 -14.37
C PRO A 3 -6.86 7.31 -13.52
N LEU A 4 -7.12 7.28 -12.21
CA LEU A 4 -6.40 6.42 -11.27
C LEU A 4 -6.77 4.95 -11.49
N LEU A 5 -8.07 4.67 -11.61
CA LEU A 5 -8.62 3.35 -11.93
C LEU A 5 -9.49 3.47 -13.17
N SER A 6 -9.34 2.56 -14.13
CA SER A 6 -10.23 2.44 -15.29
C SER A 6 -10.72 1.00 -15.40
N VAL A 7 -12.04 0.82 -15.48
CA VAL A 7 -12.71 -0.46 -15.65
C VAL A 7 -13.50 -0.42 -16.94
N THR A 8 -13.25 -1.36 -17.84
CA THR A 8 -13.90 -1.43 -19.16
C THR A 8 -14.50 -2.81 -19.39
N ASP A 9 -15.80 -2.84 -19.67
CA ASP A 9 -16.59 -4.03 -20.03
C ASP A 9 -16.41 -5.22 -19.06
N LEU A 10 -16.28 -4.91 -17.77
CA LEU A 10 -16.05 -5.91 -16.73
C LEU A 10 -17.24 -6.86 -16.63
N THR A 11 -16.96 -8.14 -16.80
CA THR A 11 -17.93 -9.23 -16.71
C THR A 11 -17.44 -10.27 -15.72
N VAL A 12 -18.33 -10.78 -14.88
CA VAL A 12 -18.03 -11.81 -13.88
C VAL A 12 -19.10 -12.88 -13.95
N THR A 13 -18.69 -14.13 -14.17
CA THR A 13 -19.58 -15.28 -14.28
C THR A 13 -19.14 -16.38 -13.33
N PHE A 14 -20.09 -16.95 -12.59
CA PHE A 14 -19.85 -18.08 -11.70
C PHE A 14 -20.49 -19.35 -12.25
N PRO A 15 -19.81 -20.50 -12.20
CA PRO A 15 -20.45 -21.79 -12.43
C PRO A 15 -21.38 -22.14 -11.26
N THR A 16 -22.53 -22.72 -11.58
CA THR A 16 -23.42 -23.40 -10.62
C THR A 16 -23.71 -24.80 -11.14
N ASP A 17 -24.33 -25.65 -10.32
CA ASP A 17 -24.65 -27.04 -10.68
C ASP A 17 -25.58 -27.15 -11.91
N THR A 18 -26.39 -26.11 -12.17
CA THR A 18 -27.38 -26.10 -13.25
C THR A 18 -27.00 -25.17 -14.41
N GLU A 19 -26.44 -23.99 -14.13
CA GLU A 19 -26.10 -23.02 -15.17
C GLU A 19 -24.94 -22.08 -14.79
N ARG A 20 -24.52 -21.24 -15.73
CA ARG A 20 -23.57 -20.15 -15.45
C ARG A 20 -24.33 -18.88 -15.10
N VAL A 21 -24.06 -18.31 -13.94
CA VAL A 21 -24.70 -17.08 -13.46
C VAL A 21 -23.79 -15.89 -13.72
N ALA A 22 -24.23 -14.97 -14.58
CA ALA A 22 -23.56 -13.70 -14.83
C ALA A 22 -23.88 -12.69 -13.73
N ALA A 23 -22.96 -12.56 -12.77
CA ALA A 23 -23.07 -11.65 -11.63
C ALA A 23 -22.78 -10.20 -12.00
N VAL A 24 -21.90 -9.96 -12.98
CA VAL A 24 -21.60 -8.63 -13.52
C VAL A 24 -21.67 -8.71 -15.05
N ARG A 25 -22.34 -7.76 -15.70
CA ARG A 25 -22.72 -7.82 -17.12
C ARG A 25 -22.17 -6.62 -17.91
N GLY A 26 -20.85 -6.56 -18.08
CA GLY A 26 -20.20 -5.54 -18.92
C GLY A 26 -20.30 -4.13 -18.35
N ILE A 27 -19.82 -3.91 -17.12
CA ILE A 27 -19.80 -2.58 -16.52
C ILE A 27 -18.52 -1.82 -16.87
N SER A 28 -18.66 -0.51 -17.10
CA SER A 28 -17.54 0.39 -17.41
C SER A 28 -17.61 1.64 -16.55
N TYR A 29 -16.52 1.98 -15.87
CA TYR A 29 -16.40 3.17 -15.03
C TYR A 29 -14.93 3.53 -14.80
N HIS A 30 -14.66 4.73 -14.29
CA HIS A 30 -13.34 5.14 -13.87
C HIS A 30 -13.39 5.85 -12.51
N VAL A 31 -12.23 6.02 -11.90
CA VAL A 31 -12.03 6.81 -10.68
C VAL A 31 -10.85 7.74 -10.93
N ASP A 32 -11.07 9.04 -10.79
CA ASP A 32 -10.02 10.06 -10.89
C ASP A 32 -9.22 10.22 -9.58
N PRO A 33 -8.00 10.78 -9.62
CA PRO A 33 -7.24 11.09 -8.41
C PRO A 33 -8.03 12.01 -7.45
N GLY A 34 -8.26 11.54 -6.22
CA GLY A 34 -9.02 12.26 -5.19
C GLY A 34 -10.54 12.09 -5.30
N GLU A 35 -11.04 11.29 -6.24
CA GLU A 35 -12.45 10.96 -6.38
C GLU A 35 -12.85 9.79 -5.48
N VAL A 36 -14.11 9.80 -5.02
CA VAL A 36 -14.74 8.67 -4.35
C VAL A 36 -15.94 8.23 -5.18
N VAL A 37 -15.90 6.99 -5.67
CA VAL A 37 -16.99 6.36 -6.42
C VAL A 37 -17.65 5.29 -5.55
N ALA A 38 -18.98 5.32 -5.47
CA ALA A 38 -19.77 4.35 -4.73
C ALA A 38 -20.65 3.51 -5.68
N MET A 39 -20.58 2.19 -5.55
CA MET A 39 -21.47 1.27 -6.26
C MET A 39 -22.65 0.89 -5.37
N VAL A 40 -23.87 1.26 -5.79
CA VAL A 40 -25.11 1.09 -5.00
C VAL A 40 -26.10 0.20 -5.75
N GLY A 41 -26.87 -0.61 -5.02
CA GLY A 41 -27.85 -1.54 -5.57
C GLY A 41 -28.31 -2.56 -4.53
N GLU A 42 -29.37 -3.31 -4.84
CA GLU A 42 -29.96 -4.32 -3.96
C GLU A 42 -29.01 -5.48 -3.63
N SER A 43 -29.26 -6.21 -2.54
CA SER A 43 -28.48 -7.41 -2.22
C SER A 43 -28.51 -8.41 -3.40
N GLY A 44 -27.37 -8.99 -3.75
CA GLY A 44 -27.26 -9.91 -4.89
C GLY A 44 -27.05 -9.25 -6.27
N SER A 45 -27.07 -7.91 -6.38
CA SER A 45 -26.91 -7.21 -7.67
C SER A 45 -25.50 -7.24 -8.28
N GLY A 46 -24.56 -8.04 -7.74
CA GLY A 46 -23.21 -8.17 -8.27
C GLY A 46 -22.16 -7.17 -7.77
N LYS A 47 -22.50 -6.26 -6.83
CA LYS A 47 -21.56 -5.23 -6.31
C LYS A 47 -20.27 -5.81 -5.74
N SER A 48 -20.40 -6.78 -4.82
CA SER A 48 -19.24 -7.43 -4.21
C SER A 48 -18.44 -8.22 -5.23
N ALA A 49 -19.11 -8.85 -6.20
CA ALA A 49 -18.43 -9.56 -7.29
C ALA A 49 -17.62 -8.60 -8.17
N ALA A 50 -18.17 -7.45 -8.53
CA ALA A 50 -17.46 -6.40 -9.27
C ALA A 50 -16.25 -5.86 -8.49
N ALA A 51 -16.44 -5.53 -7.20
CA ALA A 51 -15.36 -5.03 -6.35
C ALA A 51 -14.24 -6.07 -6.17
N MET A 52 -14.59 -7.34 -5.90
CA MET A 52 -13.61 -8.42 -5.77
C MET A 52 -12.90 -8.72 -7.09
N ALA A 53 -13.58 -8.61 -8.23
CA ALA A 53 -12.95 -8.79 -9.54
C ALA A 53 -11.85 -7.74 -9.78
N VAL A 54 -12.13 -6.46 -9.47
CA VAL A 54 -11.15 -5.38 -9.57
C VAL A 54 -9.94 -5.61 -8.65
N MET A 55 -10.15 -6.18 -7.47
CA MET A 55 -9.08 -6.53 -6.52
C MET A 55 -8.36 -7.86 -6.84
N GLY A 56 -8.83 -8.62 -7.84
CA GLY A 56 -8.33 -9.97 -8.14
C GLY A 56 -8.62 -11.01 -7.05
N LEU A 57 -9.59 -10.76 -6.17
CA LEU A 57 -9.91 -11.60 -5.00
C LEU A 57 -11.01 -12.64 -5.28
N LEU A 58 -11.43 -12.78 -6.53
CA LEU A 58 -12.42 -13.80 -6.90
C LEU A 58 -11.80 -15.21 -6.83
N PRO A 59 -12.61 -16.23 -6.50
CA PRO A 59 -12.15 -17.61 -6.53
C PRO A 59 -11.78 -18.03 -7.95
N GLU A 60 -10.84 -18.97 -8.09
CA GLU A 60 -10.31 -19.43 -9.39
C GLU A 60 -11.38 -19.96 -10.35
N TYR A 61 -12.50 -20.47 -9.83
CA TYR A 61 -13.61 -20.97 -10.65
C TYR A 61 -14.47 -19.85 -11.26
N ALA A 62 -14.31 -18.60 -10.84
CA ALA A 62 -15.01 -17.47 -11.44
C ALA A 62 -14.34 -17.08 -12.77
N ALA A 63 -15.15 -16.88 -13.80
CA ALA A 63 -14.68 -16.34 -15.08
C ALA A 63 -14.81 -14.82 -15.08
N VAL A 64 -13.69 -14.12 -15.28
CA VAL A 64 -13.61 -12.65 -15.35
C VAL A 64 -13.12 -12.25 -16.74
N SER A 65 -13.76 -11.26 -17.35
CA SER A 65 -13.32 -10.65 -18.61
C SER A 65 -13.54 -9.14 -18.61
N GLY A 66 -12.90 -8.43 -19.53
CA GLY A 66 -12.84 -6.97 -19.58
C GLY A 66 -11.41 -6.47 -19.38
N SER A 67 -11.27 -5.21 -18.96
CA SER A 67 -9.99 -4.59 -18.60
C SER A 67 -10.13 -3.83 -17.29
N VAL A 68 -9.15 -3.95 -16.40
CA VAL A 68 -9.06 -3.22 -15.13
C VAL A 68 -7.65 -2.65 -15.03
N GLN A 69 -7.52 -1.33 -15.19
CA GLN A 69 -6.22 -0.66 -15.14
C GLN A 69 -6.09 0.23 -13.91
N LEU A 70 -5.03 0.03 -13.13
CA LEU A 70 -4.63 0.90 -12.03
C LEU A 70 -3.36 1.64 -12.42
N HIS A 71 -3.38 2.98 -12.39
CA HIS A 71 -2.29 3.80 -12.91
C HIS A 71 -1.86 3.44 -14.35
N GLY A 72 -2.82 3.00 -15.18
CA GLY A 72 -2.57 2.54 -16.55
C GLY A 72 -1.93 1.14 -16.68
N ALA A 73 -1.71 0.42 -15.58
CA ALA A 73 -1.23 -0.95 -15.58
C ALA A 73 -2.42 -1.92 -15.50
N GLU A 74 -2.50 -2.88 -16.44
CA GLU A 74 -3.54 -3.91 -16.45
C GLU A 74 -3.40 -4.86 -15.24
N LEU A 75 -4.51 -5.08 -14.54
CA LEU A 75 -4.58 -5.93 -13.36
C LEU A 75 -5.09 -7.33 -13.68
N LEU A 76 -5.94 -7.48 -14.69
CA LEU A 76 -6.46 -8.79 -15.07
C LEU A 76 -5.37 -9.61 -15.78
N GLY A 77 -5.20 -10.86 -15.38
CA GLY A 77 -4.19 -11.75 -15.97
C GLY A 77 -2.76 -11.51 -15.49
N LEU A 78 -2.56 -10.74 -14.41
CA LEU A 78 -1.28 -10.68 -13.72
C LEU A 78 -0.83 -12.08 -13.29
N GLY A 79 0.48 -12.33 -13.34
CA GLY A 79 1.06 -13.55 -12.77
C GLY A 79 0.81 -13.64 -11.26
N GLY A 80 0.73 -14.87 -10.73
CA GLY A 80 0.37 -15.12 -9.32
C GLY A 80 1.21 -14.33 -8.31
N ASP A 81 2.52 -14.16 -8.57
CA ASP A 81 3.41 -13.39 -7.70
C ASP A 81 3.05 -11.89 -7.68
N ALA A 82 2.80 -11.30 -8.86
CA ALA A 82 2.44 -9.89 -8.99
C ALA A 82 1.08 -9.60 -8.38
N ALA A 83 0.10 -10.47 -8.61
CA ALA A 83 -1.22 -10.38 -8.01
C ALA A 83 -1.13 -10.50 -6.47
N SER A 84 -0.36 -11.45 -5.96
CA SER A 84 -0.17 -11.66 -4.52
C SER A 84 0.43 -10.42 -3.85
N LEU A 85 1.45 -9.81 -4.46
CA LEU A 85 2.06 -8.58 -3.94
C LEU A 85 1.05 -7.44 -3.82
N LEU A 86 0.21 -7.22 -4.84
CA LEU A 86 -0.83 -6.18 -4.83
C LEU A 86 -1.96 -6.47 -3.82
N GLN A 87 -2.20 -7.74 -3.51
CA GLN A 87 -3.21 -8.18 -2.55
C GLN A 87 -2.69 -8.25 -1.10
N THR A 88 -1.36 -8.12 -0.90
CA THR A 88 -0.83 -8.07 0.46
C THR A 88 -1.42 -6.88 1.20
N ILE A 89 -1.97 -7.15 2.39
CA ILE A 89 -2.38 -6.09 3.29
C ILE A 89 -1.12 -5.28 3.60
N PRO A 90 -1.09 -3.96 3.33
CA PRO A 90 0.03 -3.13 3.74
C PRO A 90 0.04 -3.10 5.27
N LEU A 91 0.89 -3.93 5.87
CA LEU A 91 1.06 -3.97 7.31
C LEU A 91 1.76 -2.68 7.76
N ARG A 92 1.17 -2.00 8.75
CA ARG A 92 1.84 -0.90 9.44
C ARG A 92 2.86 -1.50 10.42
N GLY A 93 4.12 -1.58 10.00
CA GLY A 93 5.23 -2.12 10.78
C GLY A 93 5.77 -3.43 10.18
N SER A 94 7.09 -3.48 9.98
CA SER A 94 7.74 -4.50 9.14
C SER A 94 8.32 -5.69 9.92
N ILE A 95 8.01 -5.84 11.21
CA ILE A 95 8.72 -6.81 12.05
C ILE A 95 7.74 -7.58 12.97
N PRO A 96 7.09 -8.63 12.46
CA PRO A 96 6.36 -9.55 13.33
C PRO A 96 7.35 -10.28 14.25
N GLY A 97 7.12 -10.25 15.57
CA GLY A 97 7.74 -11.21 16.50
C GLY A 97 9.13 -10.89 17.08
N GLY A 98 9.65 -9.66 16.98
CA GLY A 98 10.85 -9.28 17.75
C GLY A 98 11.91 -8.50 16.96
N VAL A 99 13.17 -8.93 17.06
CA VAL A 99 14.33 -8.29 16.42
C VAL A 99 14.30 -8.56 14.91
N PRO A 100 14.42 -7.53 14.04
CA PRO A 100 14.42 -7.72 12.59
C PRO A 100 15.58 -8.61 12.11
N THR A 101 15.31 -9.48 11.15
CA THR A 101 16.32 -10.40 10.57
C THR A 101 16.81 -9.98 9.18
N ASP A 102 16.08 -9.11 8.50
CA ASP A 102 16.56 -8.53 7.24
C ASP A 102 17.83 -7.70 7.48
N PRO A 103 18.92 -7.92 6.73
CA PRO A 103 20.19 -7.25 6.99
C PRO A 103 20.14 -5.72 6.89
N THR A 104 19.29 -5.16 6.03
CA THR A 104 19.16 -3.71 5.87
C THR A 104 18.33 -3.11 7.00
N ILE A 105 17.18 -3.73 7.31
CA ILE A 105 16.29 -3.30 8.39
C ILE A 105 16.96 -3.45 9.77
N TYR A 106 17.73 -4.52 9.98
CA TYR A 106 18.46 -4.74 11.23
C TYR A 106 19.46 -3.61 11.52
N ARG A 107 20.08 -3.00 10.51
CA ARG A 107 21.00 -1.87 10.73
C ARG A 107 20.32 -0.64 11.30
N PHE A 108 19.07 -0.36 10.91
CA PHE A 108 18.31 0.72 11.55
C PHE A 108 17.97 0.39 13.00
N TYR A 109 17.64 -0.87 13.28
CA TYR A 109 17.38 -1.33 14.63
C TYR A 109 18.64 -1.22 15.52
N GLU A 110 19.80 -1.65 15.02
CA GLU A 110 21.10 -1.51 15.69
C GLU A 110 21.48 -0.03 15.91
N MET A 111 21.30 0.83 14.89
CA MET A 111 21.53 2.27 15.03
C MET A 111 20.67 2.88 16.14
N LEU A 112 19.41 2.49 16.26
CA LEU A 112 18.55 2.94 17.35
C LEU A 112 18.98 2.39 18.72
N GLN A 113 19.49 1.16 18.80
CA GLN A 113 20.04 0.62 20.04
C GLN A 113 21.30 1.38 20.50
N VAL A 114 22.18 1.70 19.55
CA VAL A 114 23.47 2.36 19.84
C VAL A 114 23.30 3.86 20.08
N TYR A 115 22.54 4.54 19.24
CA TYR A 115 22.44 6.00 19.22
C TYR A 115 21.10 6.55 19.71
N GLY A 116 20.10 5.70 19.98
CA GLY A 116 18.74 6.15 20.29
C GLY A 116 18.64 7.02 21.55
N THR A 117 19.42 6.70 22.59
CA THR A 117 19.48 7.51 23.81
C THR A 117 20.08 8.89 23.56
N THR A 118 21.15 8.96 22.76
CA THR A 118 21.78 10.22 22.32
C THR A 118 20.83 11.04 21.46
N LEU A 119 20.17 10.42 20.48
CA LEU A 119 19.19 11.08 19.63
C LEU A 119 18.04 11.67 20.46
N LYS A 120 17.49 10.88 21.41
CA LYS A 120 16.46 11.36 22.34
C LYS A 120 16.95 12.59 23.12
N ALA A 121 18.14 12.52 23.70
CA ALA A 121 18.69 13.63 24.49
C ALA A 121 18.84 14.90 23.65
N LEU A 122 19.40 14.81 22.44
CA LEU A 122 19.59 15.95 21.53
C LEU A 122 18.26 16.55 21.05
N ILE A 123 17.24 15.72 20.84
CA ILE A 123 15.89 16.19 20.49
C ILE A 123 15.29 16.94 21.67
N HIS A 124 15.35 16.39 22.88
CA HIS A 124 14.80 17.04 24.08
C HIS A 124 15.55 18.34 24.42
N GLU A 125 16.87 18.39 24.21
CA GLU A 125 17.66 19.61 24.39
C GLU A 125 17.21 20.73 23.45
N GLN A 126 16.91 20.40 22.19
CA GLN A 126 16.53 21.39 21.17
C GLN A 126 15.06 21.78 21.19
N PHE A 127 14.16 20.85 21.52
CA PHE A 127 12.71 21.02 21.34
C PHE A 127 11.89 20.87 22.64
N GLY A 128 12.51 20.49 23.76
CA GLY A 128 11.85 20.22 25.03
C GLY A 128 11.19 18.85 25.10
N ASP A 129 10.17 18.70 25.96
CA ASP A 129 9.42 17.44 26.08
C ASP A 129 8.42 17.29 24.93
N GLY A 130 8.42 16.11 24.30
CA GLY A 130 7.57 15.82 23.15
C GLY A 130 8.10 14.66 22.30
N ILE A 131 7.53 14.50 21.12
CA ILE A 131 7.90 13.44 20.16
C ILE A 131 7.94 13.96 18.73
N ILE A 132 8.67 13.27 17.86
CA ILE A 132 8.63 13.50 16.41
C ILE A 132 7.52 12.65 15.79
N SER A 133 6.64 13.26 14.99
CA SER A 133 5.55 12.56 14.32
C SER A 133 6.07 11.59 13.25
N ALA A 134 5.58 10.35 13.29
CA ALA A 134 5.74 9.38 12.21
C ALA A 134 4.58 9.41 11.17
N ILE A 135 3.60 10.31 11.34
CA ILE A 135 2.43 10.44 10.45
C ILE A 135 2.57 11.69 9.58
N ASN A 136 2.86 12.84 10.19
CA ASN A 136 3.23 14.05 9.45
C ASN A 136 4.75 14.04 9.26
N PHE A 137 5.17 13.29 8.24
CA PHE A 137 6.55 12.86 8.06
C PHE A 137 6.93 12.83 6.58
N ARG A 138 8.18 13.18 6.27
CA ARG A 138 8.80 13.06 4.96
C ARG A 138 10.08 12.22 5.08
N LEU A 139 10.24 11.29 4.15
CA LEU A 139 11.41 10.44 4.03
C LEU A 139 12.11 10.73 2.71
N ASP A 140 13.43 10.92 2.76
CA ASP A 140 14.25 11.01 1.56
C ASP A 140 15.51 10.15 1.72
N VAL A 141 15.92 9.51 0.63
CA VAL A 141 17.10 8.65 0.59
C VAL A 141 17.93 9.00 -0.63
N ARG A 142 19.16 9.44 -0.42
CA ARG A 142 20.08 9.83 -1.49
C ARG A 142 21.34 8.97 -1.44
N LYS A 143 21.79 8.57 -2.62
CA LYS A 143 23.09 7.95 -2.80
C LYS A 143 24.13 9.04 -3.01
N VAL A 144 25.23 8.99 -2.27
CA VAL A 144 26.35 9.94 -2.38
C VAL A 144 27.68 9.18 -2.50
N PRO A 145 28.71 9.74 -3.16
CA PRO A 145 30.02 9.10 -3.22
C PRO A 145 30.67 9.01 -1.82
N ASP A 146 31.34 7.91 -1.53
CA ASP A 146 32.15 7.78 -0.31
C ASP A 146 33.57 8.30 -0.57
N PRO A 147 34.12 9.20 0.28
CA PRO A 147 35.48 9.72 0.12
C PRO A 147 36.58 8.64 0.09
N GLN A 148 36.34 7.46 0.66
CA GLN A 148 37.28 6.34 0.71
C GLN A 148 37.04 5.31 -0.41
N GLY A 149 36.17 5.64 -1.38
CA GLY A 149 35.76 4.74 -2.45
C GLY A 149 34.46 4.01 -2.13
N GLY A 150 33.63 3.82 -3.14
CA GLY A 150 32.27 3.29 -2.98
C GLY A 150 31.22 4.40 -2.83
N GLN A 151 30.12 4.10 -2.14
CA GLN A 151 28.91 4.92 -2.08
C GLN A 151 28.30 4.86 -0.68
N ARG A 152 27.73 5.96 -0.21
CA ARG A 152 26.97 6.06 1.04
C ARG A 152 25.49 6.35 0.75
N ALA A 153 24.63 5.97 1.68
CA ALA A 153 23.26 6.44 1.73
C ALA A 153 23.15 7.59 2.74
N VAL A 154 22.56 8.70 2.32
CA VAL A 154 22.09 9.78 3.19
C VAL A 154 20.60 9.61 3.34
N ILE A 155 20.14 9.45 4.58
CA ILE A 155 18.73 9.23 4.91
C ILE A 155 18.28 10.42 5.73
N THR A 156 17.22 11.08 5.28
CA THR A 156 16.62 12.22 5.98
C THR A 156 15.26 11.81 6.52
N LEU A 157 15.11 11.92 7.84
CA LEU A 157 13.88 11.69 8.58
C LEU A 157 13.33 13.05 9.03
N ASP A 158 12.36 13.61 8.31
CA ASP A 158 11.79 14.93 8.58
C ASP A 158 10.36 14.77 9.10
N GLY A 159 10.19 14.86 10.42
CA GLY A 159 8.90 14.73 11.08
C GLY A 159 8.49 15.98 11.82
N LYS A 160 7.19 16.30 11.79
CA LYS A 160 6.64 17.39 12.61
C LYS A 160 6.87 17.09 14.10
N TYR A 161 7.47 18.04 14.82
CA TYR A 161 7.59 17.95 16.27
C TYR A 161 6.23 18.19 16.95
N LEU A 162 5.93 17.36 17.95
CA LEU A 162 4.70 17.39 18.73
C LEU A 162 5.08 17.59 20.21
N PRO A 163 4.91 18.80 20.76
CA PRO A 163 5.15 19.06 22.17
C PRO A 163 4.27 18.19 23.06
N ALA A 164 4.76 17.81 24.24
CA ALA A 164 3.93 17.22 25.27
C ALA A 164 2.99 18.32 25.82
N GLU A 165 1.69 18.22 25.52
CA GLU A 165 0.71 19.06 26.20
C GLU A 165 0.47 18.51 27.62
N PRO A 166 0.56 19.34 28.67
CA PRO A 166 0.08 18.93 29.98
C PRO A 166 -1.44 18.70 29.88
N PHE A 167 -1.87 17.53 30.31
CA PHE A 167 -3.29 17.20 30.50
C PHE A 167 -3.95 18.14 31.50
#